data_AF-A0A5B7UL36-F1
#
_entry.id   AF-A0A5B7UL36-F1
#
_cell.length_a   1.000
_cell.length_b   1.000
_cell.length_c   1.000
_cell.angle_alpha   90.00
_cell.angle_beta   90.00
_cell.angle_gamma   90.00
#
_symmetry.space_group_name_H-M   'P 1'
#
loop_
_entity.id
_entity.type
_entity.pdbx_description
1 polymer ?
#
loop_
_entity_poly.entity_id
_entity_poly.type
_entity_poly.pdbx_seq_one_letter_code
_entity_poly.pdbx_strand_id
1 'polypeptide(L)'
;MHGGLVDSRFYEPNLGPLAGHFHVYTPERRGHGHIPDVPGPITYELMADDTIPFLEAVVGEPADLVGHSDGAFVAMLVAMRHVVEMYEALPRAELAVVPGTSHFLTQEKPALVNALVLDFLGKEPVRTVAAIRRAQEPQAG
;
A
#
# COMPACT_ATOMS: atom_id res chain seq x y z
N MET A 1 0.89 13.10 2.27
CA MET A 1 2.29 12.81 1.89
C MET A 1 2.77 13.82 0.87
N HIS A 2 3.72 14.68 1.28
CA HIS A 2 4.27 15.75 0.45
C HIS A 2 5.08 15.19 -0.73
N GLY A 3 5.29 16.01 -1.76
CA GLY A 3 6.14 15.66 -2.93
C GLY A 3 7.63 15.77 -2.64
N GLY A 4 8.46 15.46 -3.63
CA GLY A 4 9.91 15.70 -3.55
C GLY A 4 10.23 17.19 -3.48
N LEU A 5 11.38 17.52 -2.88
CA LEU A 5 11.90 18.90 -2.76
C LEU A 5 11.04 19.85 -1.90
N VAL A 6 9.96 19.36 -1.28
CA VAL A 6 9.09 20.11 -0.37
C VAL A 6 8.94 19.36 0.95
N ASP A 7 8.37 20.00 1.97
CA ASP A 7 8.12 19.42 3.29
C ASP A 7 6.64 19.51 3.71
N SER A 8 6.36 19.28 5.00
CA SER A 8 5.01 19.26 5.56
C SER A 8 4.20 20.52 5.28
N ARG A 9 4.86 21.68 5.19
CA ARG A 9 4.22 22.99 5.00
C ARG A 9 3.55 23.15 3.64
N PHE A 10 3.89 22.29 2.68
CA PHE A 10 3.22 22.21 1.38
C PHE A 10 1.69 22.10 1.50
N TYR A 11 1.20 21.45 2.56
CA TYR A 11 -0.23 21.28 2.81
C TYR A 11 -0.86 22.37 3.69
N GLU A 12 -0.12 23.38 4.16
CA GLU A 12 -0.66 24.46 5.01
C GLU A 12 -1.98 25.05 4.47
N PRO A 13 -2.12 25.36 3.16
CA PRO A 13 -3.37 25.89 2.63
C PRO A 13 -4.56 24.92 2.70
N ASN A 14 -4.30 23.61 2.81
CA ASN A 14 -5.31 22.55 2.86
C ASN A 14 -5.71 22.17 4.29
N LEU A 15 -4.87 22.46 5.30
CA LEU A 15 -5.08 22.01 6.66
C LEU A 15 -6.39 22.52 7.26
N GLY A 16 -6.71 23.81 7.09
CA GLY A 16 -7.91 24.41 7.66
C GLY A 16 -9.20 23.68 7.25
N PRO A 17 -9.49 23.57 5.95
CA PRO A 17 -10.65 22.83 5.47
C PRO A 17 -10.64 21.35 5.88
N LEU A 18 -9.50 20.66 5.78
CA LEU A 18 -9.43 19.22 6.07
C LEU A 18 -9.58 18.91 7.57
N ALA A 19 -9.00 19.73 8.44
CA ALA A 19 -9.08 19.57 9.90
C ALA A 19 -10.50 19.77 10.44
N GLY A 20 -11.39 20.43 9.67
CA GLY A 20 -12.81 20.51 10.00
C GLY A 20 -13.56 19.19 9.85
N HIS A 21 -12.97 18.19 9.17
CA HIS A 21 -13.61 16.91 8.86
C HIS A 21 -12.80 15.69 9.31
N PHE A 22 -11.48 15.81 9.40
CA PHE A 22 -10.56 14.70 9.65
C PHE A 22 -9.53 15.07 10.72
N HIS A 23 -8.97 14.06 11.39
CA HIS A 23 -7.71 14.25 12.12
C HIS A 23 -6.55 14.17 11.13
N VAL A 24 -5.91 15.30 10.85
CA VAL A 24 -4.94 15.42 9.75
C VAL A 24 -3.51 15.31 10.27
N TYR A 25 -2.75 14.36 9.71
CA TYR A 25 -1.31 14.24 9.92
C TYR A 25 -0.55 14.61 8.64
N THR A 26 0.49 15.43 8.77
CA THR A 26 1.42 15.77 7.67
C THR A 26 2.86 15.43 8.05
N PRO A 27 3.20 14.13 8.17
CA PRO A 27 4.55 13.73 8.53
C PRO A 27 5.55 14.13 7.44
N GLU A 28 6.74 14.53 7.87
CA GLU A 28 7.88 14.74 6.98
C GLU A 28 8.57 13.40 6.74
N ARG A 29 9.08 13.19 5.52
CA ARG A 29 9.77 11.95 5.13
C ARG A 29 11.27 12.07 5.41
N ARG A 30 11.97 10.93 5.49
CA ARG A 30 13.44 10.87 5.57
C ARG A 30 14.10 11.85 4.58
N GLY A 31 15.08 12.63 5.06
CA GLY A 31 15.80 13.63 4.27
C GLY A 31 14.95 14.80 3.77
N HIS A 32 13.83 15.13 4.42
CA HIS A 32 12.99 16.28 4.08
C HIS A 32 12.62 17.09 5.32
N GLY A 33 12.50 18.41 5.12
CA GLY A 33 12.08 19.34 6.17
C GLY A 33 13.02 19.31 7.37
N HIS A 34 12.47 18.92 8.52
CA HIS A 34 13.16 18.85 9.80
C HIS A 34 13.72 17.47 10.09
N ILE A 35 13.45 16.46 9.25
CA ILE A 35 14.08 15.15 9.37
C ILE A 35 15.45 15.23 8.70
N PRO A 36 16.54 14.99 9.44
CA PRO A 36 17.90 15.10 8.90
C PRO A 36 18.12 14.11 7.75
N ASP A 37 19.15 14.39 6.96
CA ASP A 37 19.64 13.46 5.95
C ASP A 37 20.00 12.12 6.62
N VAL A 38 19.51 11.03 6.02
CA VAL A 38 19.78 9.68 6.51
C VAL A 38 20.90 9.04 5.69
N PRO A 39 21.84 8.31 6.32
CA PRO A 39 22.83 7.55 5.59
C PRO A 39 22.20 6.47 4.70
N GLY A 40 22.82 6.20 3.55
CA GLY A 40 22.38 5.15 2.62
C GLY A 40 21.53 5.69 1.46
N PRO A 41 20.94 4.79 0.64
CA PRO A 41 20.18 5.19 -0.52
C PRO A 41 18.84 5.81 -0.10
N ILE A 42 18.40 6.82 -0.86
CA ILE A 42 17.06 7.37 -0.76
C ILE A 42 16.21 6.71 -1.84
N THR A 43 15.35 5.77 -1.44
CA THR A 43 14.42 5.07 -2.34
C THR A 43 12.99 5.15 -1.84
N TYR A 44 12.03 4.94 -2.74
CA TYR A 44 10.62 4.99 -2.40
C TYR A 44 10.18 3.82 -1.50
N GLU A 45 10.83 2.66 -1.63
CA GLU A 45 10.59 1.50 -0.77
C GLU A 45 10.95 1.83 0.68
N LEU A 46 12.12 2.41 0.90
CA LEU A 46 12.56 2.83 2.25
C LEU A 46 11.67 3.92 2.84
N MET A 47 11.10 4.80 2.01
CA MET A 47 10.11 5.80 2.45
C MET A 47 8.76 5.16 2.79
N ALA A 48 8.34 4.13 2.05
CA ALA A 48 7.13 3.38 2.38
C ALA A 48 7.31 2.59 3.68
N ASP A 49 8.47 1.94 3.86
CA ASP A 49 8.83 1.19 5.06
C ASP A 49 8.92 2.08 6.32
N ASP A 50 9.25 3.38 6.18
CA ASP A 50 9.15 4.35 7.30
C ASP A 50 7.71 4.80 7.57
N THR A 51 6.89 4.86 6.53
CA THR A 51 5.51 5.37 6.63
C THR A 51 4.60 4.37 7.35
N ILE A 52 4.82 3.06 7.13
CA ILE A 52 4.01 2.00 7.75
C ILE A 52 4.06 2.07 9.29
N PRO A 53 5.23 2.10 9.96
CA PRO A 53 5.30 2.25 11.42
C PRO A 53 4.68 3.54 11.94
N PHE A 54 4.74 4.64 11.18
CA PHE A 54 4.04 5.87 11.56
C PHE A 54 2.51 5.66 11.58
N LEU A 55 1.96 5.03 10.54
CA LEU A 55 0.54 4.71 10.49
C LEU A 55 0.14 3.77 11.65
N GLU A 56 0.93 2.74 11.93
CA GLU A 56 0.63 1.77 12.98
C GLU A 56 0.77 2.33 14.40
N ALA A 57 1.85 3.07 14.67
CA ALA A 57 2.19 3.50 16.02
C ALA A 57 1.66 4.88 16.40
N VAL A 58 1.49 5.79 15.43
CA VAL A 58 1.06 7.18 15.68
C VAL A 58 -0.40 7.39 15.31
N VAL A 59 -0.84 6.87 14.16
CA VAL A 59 -2.25 6.99 13.74
C VAL A 59 -3.09 5.92 14.46
N GLY A 60 -2.66 4.65 14.42
CA GLY A 60 -3.23 3.58 15.24
C GLY A 60 -4.63 3.09 14.84
N GLU A 61 -5.19 3.63 13.76
CA GLU A 61 -6.51 3.29 13.23
C GLU A 61 -6.51 3.35 11.69
N PRO A 62 -7.52 2.77 11.00
CA PRO A 62 -7.62 2.88 9.55
C PRO A 62 -7.62 4.35 9.10
N ALA A 63 -6.76 4.68 8.13
CA ALA A 63 -6.53 6.06 7.71
C ALA A 63 -6.48 6.21 6.19
N ASP A 64 -6.95 7.35 5.70
CA ASP A 64 -6.82 7.75 4.31
C ASP A 64 -5.41 8.31 4.05
N LEU A 65 -4.67 7.68 3.14
CA LEU A 65 -3.32 8.12 2.77
C LEU A 65 -3.35 8.90 1.45
N VAL A 66 -3.26 10.23 1.52
CA VAL A 66 -3.23 11.12 0.36
C VAL A 66 -1.78 11.51 0.02
N GLY A 67 -1.39 11.43 -1.24
CA GLY A 67 -0.03 11.79 -1.69
C GLY A 67 0.00 12.67 -2.94
N HIS A 68 1.02 13.54 -3.04
CA HIS A 68 1.30 14.36 -4.22
C HIS A 68 2.65 13.98 -4.84
N SER A 69 2.71 13.79 -6.17
CA SER A 69 3.94 13.48 -6.91
C SER A 69 4.70 12.28 -6.29
N ASP A 70 5.95 12.42 -5.86
CA ASP A 70 6.71 11.38 -5.15
C ASP A 70 5.96 10.82 -3.93
N GLY A 71 5.20 11.67 -3.24
CA GLY A 71 4.35 11.25 -2.12
C GLY A 71 3.21 10.32 -2.54
N ALA A 72 2.72 10.43 -3.78
CA ALA A 72 1.73 9.50 -4.34
C ALA A 72 2.34 8.13 -4.65
N PHE A 73 3.58 8.09 -5.15
CA PHE A 73 4.32 6.83 -5.33
C PHE A 73 4.57 6.11 -4.01
N VAL A 74 4.99 6.84 -2.98
CA VAL A 74 5.16 6.26 -1.63
C VAL A 74 3.82 5.74 -1.09
N ALA A 75 2.74 6.51 -1.20
CA ALA A 75 1.42 6.07 -0.75
C ALA A 75 0.95 4.78 -1.47
N MET A 76 1.19 4.69 -2.78
CA MET A 76 0.93 3.48 -3.56
C MET A 76 1.75 2.29 -3.07
N LEU A 77 3.04 2.47 -2.79
CA LEU A 77 3.91 1.39 -2.29
C LEU A 77 3.48 0.91 -0.90
N VAL A 78 3.06 1.81 -0.01
CA VAL A 78 2.49 1.45 1.31
C VAL A 78 1.26 0.55 1.13
N ALA A 79 0.33 0.94 0.25
CA ALA A 79 -0.86 0.12 -0.04
C ALA A 79 -0.47 -1.25 -0.63
N MET A 80 0.50 -1.28 -1.55
CA MET A 80 0.98 -2.53 -2.14
C MET A 80 1.67 -3.45 -1.13
N ARG A 81 2.44 -2.92 -0.17
CA ARG A 81 3.08 -3.71 0.89
C ARG A 81 2.05 -4.49 1.70
N HIS A 82 0.98 -3.82 2.13
CA HIS A 82 -0.08 -4.46 2.89
C HIS A 82 -0.80 -5.57 2.10
N VAL A 83 -1.07 -5.32 0.81
CA VAL A 83 -1.67 -6.33 -0.07
C VAL A 83 -0.75 -7.54 -0.26
N VAL A 84 0.56 -7.32 -0.41
CA VAL A 84 1.54 -8.41 -0.55
C VAL A 84 1.69 -9.19 0.75
N GLU A 85 1.72 -8.53 1.91
CA GLU A 85 1.77 -9.21 3.22
C GLU A 85 0.54 -10.10 3.43
N MET A 86 -0.66 -9.59 3.14
CA MET A 86 -1.89 -10.38 3.19
C MET A 86 -1.83 -11.58 2.24
N TYR A 87 -1.32 -11.39 1.02
CA TYR A 87 -1.10 -12.46 0.06
C TYR A 87 -0.07 -13.49 0.58
N GLU A 88 1.06 -13.08 1.13
CA GLU A 88 2.10 -13.97 1.64
C GLU A 88 1.61 -14.77 2.86
N ALA A 89 0.75 -14.18 3.69
CA ALA A 89 0.19 -14.81 4.89
C ALA A 89 -0.85 -15.90 4.60
N LEU A 90 -1.46 -15.90 3.41
CA LEU A 90 -2.50 -16.85 3.02
C LEU A 90 -1.93 -17.89 2.05
N PRO A 91 -1.73 -19.16 2.46
CA PRO A 91 -1.03 -20.18 1.67
C PRO A 91 -1.60 -20.39 0.26
N ARG A 92 -2.92 -20.23 0.12
CA ARG A 92 -3.66 -20.39 -1.14
C ARG A 92 -4.21 -19.09 -1.71
N ALA A 93 -3.81 -17.90 -1.25
CA ALA A 93 -4.34 -16.67 -1.84
C ALA A 93 -3.79 -16.43 -3.24
N GLU A 94 -4.53 -15.82 -4.15
CA GLU A 94 -3.97 -15.28 -5.39
C GLU A 94 -4.17 -13.76 -5.44
N LEU A 95 -3.22 -13.04 -6.05
CA LEU A 95 -3.28 -11.59 -6.20
C LEU A 95 -3.45 -11.24 -7.68
N ALA A 96 -4.50 -10.50 -8.00
CA ALA A 96 -4.76 -9.97 -9.33
C ALA A 96 -5.04 -8.47 -9.29
N VAL A 97 -4.45 -7.73 -10.23
CA VAL A 97 -4.76 -6.31 -10.47
C VAL A 97 -5.68 -6.22 -11.67
N VAL A 98 -6.86 -5.62 -11.49
CA VAL A 98 -7.81 -5.37 -12.58
C VAL A 98 -7.66 -3.90 -13.01
N PRO A 99 -7.06 -3.62 -14.19
CA PRO A 99 -6.79 -2.24 -14.59
C PRO A 99 -8.07 -1.51 -15.00
N GLY A 100 -8.14 -0.20 -14.77
CA GLY A 100 -9.22 0.66 -15.26
C GLY A 100 -10.58 0.37 -14.64
N THR A 101 -10.62 0.12 -13.34
CA THR A 101 -11.84 -0.05 -12.53
C THR A 101 -11.76 0.79 -11.26
N SER A 102 -12.92 1.14 -10.71
CA SER A 102 -13.06 1.74 -9.38
C SER A 102 -13.17 0.66 -8.31
N HIS A 103 -13.63 1.06 -7.11
CA HIS A 103 -14.01 0.14 -6.03
C HIS A 103 -15.08 -0.89 -6.44
N PHE A 104 -15.88 -0.61 -7.49
CA PHE A 104 -16.94 -1.48 -7.98
C PHE A 104 -16.51 -2.41 -9.13
N LEU A 105 -15.25 -2.86 -9.15
CA LEU A 105 -14.69 -3.70 -10.21
C LEU A 105 -15.54 -4.94 -10.54
N THR A 106 -16.22 -5.53 -9.55
CA THR A 106 -17.08 -6.71 -9.74
C THR A 106 -18.30 -6.41 -10.61
N GLN A 107 -18.79 -5.16 -10.62
CA GLN A 107 -19.90 -4.69 -11.45
C GLN A 107 -19.42 -4.08 -12.77
N GLU A 108 -18.27 -3.41 -12.76
CA GLU A 108 -17.72 -2.71 -13.92
C GLU A 108 -17.08 -3.65 -14.93
N LYS A 109 -16.41 -4.72 -14.46
CA LYS A 109 -15.75 -5.74 -15.30
C LYS A 109 -16.11 -7.16 -14.87
N PRO A 110 -17.41 -7.53 -14.83
CA PRO A 110 -17.87 -8.79 -14.28
C PRO A 110 -17.29 -9.99 -15.04
N ALA A 111 -17.12 -9.90 -16.36
CA ALA A 111 -16.56 -11.00 -17.15
C ALA A 111 -15.10 -11.32 -16.78
N LEU A 112 -14.26 -10.30 -16.60
CA LEU A 112 -12.85 -10.48 -16.23
C LEU A 112 -12.72 -10.96 -14.78
N VAL A 113 -13.48 -10.37 -13.87
CA VAL A 113 -13.49 -10.79 -12.46
C VAL A 113 -13.97 -12.24 -12.33
N ASN A 114 -15.07 -12.61 -12.99
CA ASN A 114 -15.56 -13.99 -12.96
C ASN A 114 -14.54 -14.97 -13.55
N ALA A 115 -13.82 -14.60 -14.60
CA ALA A 115 -12.76 -15.44 -15.16
C ALA A 115 -11.65 -15.69 -14.12
N LEU A 116 -11.19 -14.67 -13.41
CA LEU A 116 -10.17 -14.80 -12.36
C LEU A 116 -10.66 -15.68 -11.20
N VAL A 117 -11.91 -15.51 -10.75
CA VAL A 117 -12.49 -16.31 -9.66
C VAL A 117 -12.68 -17.77 -10.08
N LEU A 118 -13.18 -18.03 -11.29
CA LEU A 118 -13.35 -19.40 -11.80
C LEU A 118 -12.00 -20.08 -12.02
N ASP A 119 -10.98 -19.34 -12.46
CA ASP A 119 -9.61 -19.85 -12.58
C ASP A 119 -9.06 -20.30 -11.22
N PHE A 120 -9.23 -19.44 -10.21
CA PHE A 120 -8.82 -19.69 -8.83
C PHE A 120 -9.53 -20.90 -8.20
N LEU A 121 -10.86 -21.00 -8.34
CA LEU A 121 -11.65 -22.06 -7.70
C LEU A 121 -11.60 -23.39 -8.45
N GLY A 122 -11.36 -23.36 -9.77
CA GLY A 122 -11.54 -24.50 -10.66
C GLY A 122 -10.28 -25.33 -10.92
N LYS A 123 -9.12 -24.93 -10.40
CA LYS A 123 -7.83 -25.56 -10.74
C LYS A 123 -7.05 -25.98 -9.51
N GLU A 124 -6.37 -27.12 -9.62
CA GLU A 124 -5.30 -27.48 -8.69
C GLU A 124 -4.14 -26.47 -8.83
N PRO A 125 -3.49 -26.07 -7.73
CA PRO A 125 -2.38 -25.12 -7.78
C PRO A 125 -1.31 -25.56 -8.78
N VAL A 126 -0.96 -24.68 -9.71
CA VAL A 126 0.08 -24.97 -10.69
C VAL A 126 1.40 -25.13 -9.94
N ARG A 127 2.08 -26.28 -10.13
CA ARG A 127 3.42 -26.49 -9.58
C ARG A 127 4.37 -25.47 -10.21
N THR A 128 4.86 -24.56 -9.38
CA THR A 128 5.73 -23.48 -9.85
C THR A 128 7.14 -24.01 -10.08
N VAL A 129 7.79 -23.55 -11.15
CA VAL A 129 9.18 -23.89 -11.46
C VAL A 129 10.14 -23.14 -10.54
N ALA A 130 9.80 -21.90 -10.17
CA ALA A 130 10.50 -21.09 -9.17
C ALA A 130 9.72 -21.08 -7.85
N ALA A 131 10.44 -21.03 -6.74
CA ALA A 131 9.84 -20.95 -5.42
C ALA A 131 9.12 -19.59 -5.23
N ILE A 132 7.90 -19.63 -4.70
CA ILE A 132 7.16 -18.44 -4.26
C ILE A 132 7.23 -18.37 -2.73
N ARG A 133 7.54 -17.19 -2.19
CA ARG A 133 7.51 -16.94 -0.75
C ARG A 133 6.05 -16.93 -0.26
N ARG A 134 5.67 -17.89 0.59
CA ARG A 134 4.32 -18.06 1.18
C ARG A 134 4.39 -18.67 2.57
N ALA A 135 3.38 -18.41 3.38
CA ALA A 135 3.08 -19.22 4.55
C ALA A 135 2.86 -20.70 4.14
N GLN A 136 3.43 -21.64 4.89
CA GLN A 136 3.21 -23.07 4.68
C GLN A 136 1.85 -23.46 5.25
N GLU A 137 1.20 -24.46 4.63
CA GLU A 137 0.02 -25.07 5.24
C GLU A 137 0.40 -25.75 6.57
N PRO A 138 -0.46 -25.69 7.60
CA PRO A 138 -0.26 -26.47 8.81
C PRO A 138 -0.17 -27.95 8.45
N GLN A 139 0.88 -28.65 8.90
CA GLN A 139 0.97 -30.10 8.70
C GLN A 139 -0.20 -30.76 9.46
N ALA A 140 -1.05 -31.49 8.74
CA ALA A 140 -2.10 -32.29 9.35
C ALA A 140 -1.43 -33.40 10.19
N GLY A 141 -1.60 -33.32 11.52
CA GLY A 141 -1.20 -34.35 12.48
C GLY A 141 -2.23 -35.44 12.62
#